data_AF-A0AAD5UCP7-F1
#
_entry.id   AF-A0AAD5UCP7-F1
#
_cell.length_a   1.000
_cell.length_b   1.000
_cell.length_c   1.000
_cell.angle_alpha   90.00
_cell.angle_beta   90.00
_cell.angle_gamma   90.00
#
_symmetry.space_group_name_H-M   'P 1'
#
loop_
_entity.id
_entity.type
_entity.pdbx_description
1 polymer ?
#
loop_
_entity_poly.entity_id
_entity_poly.type
_entity_poly.pdbx_seq_one_letter_code
_entity_poly.pdbx_strand_id
1 'polypeptide(L)'
;MHAPKAILLDLNGTLHIENSPTRDAVAALAKLYEHFPIRFVTNTTKESSNTLYNRLVSIGFEIKQEEIFTSLVATKKLLKSRSSRPLLFLEPDALEEFADLDCSNPNSVVIGLSPSSFNYDKLNQAYSIIESGGDFIAIHKARYYKTSKNMELGPGCFVVGLEYSTGKKSTVVGKPSRSFYQLVIDDLGVSFEDVVMIGDSVTDDCLGAIELGMQAILVKTGKYKAGDELQCPDTFDDFASAVEHLVRLKPE
;
A
#
# COMPACT_ATOMS: atom_id res chain seq x y z
N MET A 1 8.59 8.96 21.37
CA MET A 1 9.12 8.98 20.00
C MET A 1 10.49 9.63 20.00
N HIS A 2 11.50 9.03 19.35
CA HIS A 2 12.78 9.67 19.01
C HIS A 2 12.73 10.23 17.58
N ALA A 3 13.66 11.12 17.23
CA ALA A 3 13.71 11.73 15.90
C ALA A 3 13.95 10.66 14.81
N PRO A 4 13.06 10.52 13.81
CA PRO A 4 13.26 9.55 12.72
C PRO A 4 14.28 10.06 11.69
N LYS A 5 14.85 9.14 10.90
CA LYS A 5 15.65 9.45 9.71
C LYS A 5 14.82 9.48 8.43
N ALA A 6 13.64 8.86 8.41
CA ALA A 6 12.72 8.90 7.27
C ALA A 6 11.26 8.68 7.70
N ILE A 7 10.33 9.13 6.86
CA ILE A 7 8.88 9.00 7.07
C ILE A 7 8.26 8.13 5.99
N LEU A 8 7.46 7.14 6.40
CA LEU A 8 6.50 6.47 5.54
C LEU A 8 5.13 7.09 5.77
N LEU A 9 4.47 7.51 4.69
CA LEU A 9 3.23 8.27 4.76
C LEU A 9 2.13 7.59 3.97
N ASP A 10 1.09 7.13 4.64
CA ASP A 10 -0.13 6.72 3.96
C ASP A 10 -0.81 7.89 3.24
N LEU A 11 -1.59 7.58 2.21
CA LEU A 11 -2.23 8.57 1.34
C LEU A 11 -3.70 8.79 1.69
N ASN A 12 -4.54 7.77 1.45
CA ASN A 12 -5.99 7.93 1.54
C ASN A 12 -6.49 7.72 2.96
N GLY A 13 -7.12 8.74 3.53
CA GLY A 13 -7.49 8.81 4.94
C GLY A 13 -6.46 9.57 5.78
N THR A 14 -5.26 9.81 5.23
CA THR A 14 -4.15 10.49 5.89
C THR A 14 -3.88 11.87 5.28
N LEU A 15 -3.41 11.91 4.02
CA LEU A 15 -3.17 13.14 3.27
C LEU A 15 -4.39 13.66 2.54
N HIS A 16 -5.22 12.75 2.02
CA HIS A 16 -6.41 13.11 1.26
C HIS A 16 -7.54 12.14 1.52
N ILE A 17 -8.77 12.57 1.27
CA ILE A 17 -9.95 11.71 1.21
C ILE A 17 -10.53 11.92 -0.19
N GLU A 18 -10.54 10.86 -0.99
CA GLU A 18 -10.93 10.93 -2.40
C GLU A 18 -10.12 12.02 -3.14
N ASN A 19 -10.77 13.08 -3.63
CA ASN A 19 -10.15 14.17 -4.40
C ASN A 19 -10.00 15.46 -3.58
N SER A 20 -9.87 15.36 -2.25
CA SER A 20 -9.71 16.53 -1.39
C SER A 20 -8.61 16.29 -0.34
N PRO A 21 -7.66 17.22 -0.18
CA PRO A 21 -6.68 17.13 0.91
C PRO A 21 -7.37 17.13 2.27
N THR A 22 -6.79 16.44 3.25
CA THR A 22 -7.18 16.60 4.66
C THR A 22 -6.75 17.99 5.15
N ARG A 23 -7.26 18.41 6.32
CA ARG A 23 -7.07 19.76 6.83
C ARG A 23 -5.57 20.12 6.88
N ASP A 24 -5.23 21.23 6.23
CA ASP A 24 -3.87 21.80 6.15
C ASP A 24 -2.78 20.85 5.61
N ALA A 25 -3.15 19.74 4.98
CA ALA A 25 -2.23 18.67 4.62
C ALA A 25 -1.16 19.09 3.60
N VAL A 26 -1.51 19.95 2.65
CA VAL A 26 -0.58 20.46 1.63
C VAL A 26 0.56 21.25 2.28
N ALA A 27 0.21 22.21 3.15
CA ALA A 27 1.20 23.02 3.85
C ALA A 27 2.01 22.19 4.85
N ALA A 28 1.38 21.23 5.53
CA ALA A 28 2.05 20.31 6.43
C ALA A 28 3.07 19.42 5.70
N LEU A 29 2.73 18.91 4.50
CA LEU A 29 3.66 18.08 3.72
C LEU A 29 4.88 18.89 3.26
N ALA A 30 4.66 20.11 2.76
CA ALA A 30 5.75 21.01 2.37
C ALA A 30 6.72 21.26 3.52
N LYS A 31 6.19 21.50 4.73
CA LYS A 31 7.00 21.64 5.95
C LYS A 31 7.73 20.34 6.30
N LEU A 32 7.09 19.18 6.17
CA LEU A 32 7.71 17.90 6.51
C LEU A 32 8.91 17.58 5.61
N TYR A 33 8.85 17.93 4.33
CA TYR A 33 9.96 17.78 3.37
C TYR A 33 11.23 18.54 3.76
N GLU A 34 11.11 19.65 4.50
CA GLU A 34 12.28 20.41 4.96
C GLU A 34 13.11 19.64 6.01
N HIS A 35 12.53 18.60 6.63
CA HIS A 35 13.11 17.90 7.76
C HIS A 35 13.45 16.44 7.48
N PHE A 36 12.67 15.74 6.65
CA PHE A 36 12.82 14.30 6.49
C PHE A 36 12.68 13.84 5.03
N PRO A 37 13.43 12.80 4.60
CA PRO A 37 13.09 11.99 3.44
C PRO A 37 11.72 11.31 3.62
N ILE A 38 10.91 11.30 2.56
CA ILE A 38 9.54 10.76 2.59
C ILE A 38 9.38 9.68 1.52
N ARG A 39 8.63 8.63 1.87
CA ARG A 39 8.00 7.70 0.91
C ARG A 39 6.51 7.62 1.18
N PHE A 40 5.72 7.83 0.14
CA PHE A 40 4.27 7.62 0.21
C PHE A 40 3.98 6.14 0.03
N VAL A 41 3.21 5.54 0.93
CA VAL A 41 2.92 4.11 0.91
C VAL A 41 1.43 3.85 0.88
N THR A 42 0.95 3.09 -0.11
CA THR A 42 -0.50 2.82 -0.22
C THR A 42 -0.85 1.44 -0.75
N ASN A 43 -1.93 0.87 -0.22
CA ASN A 43 -2.54 -0.37 -0.70
C ASN A 43 -3.60 -0.08 -1.77
N THR A 44 -3.17 0.39 -2.94
CA THR A 44 -4.04 0.46 -4.13
C THR A 44 -3.81 -0.72 -5.05
N THR A 45 -4.89 -1.20 -5.66
CA THR A 45 -4.87 -2.31 -6.62
C THR A 45 -5.55 -1.98 -7.95
N LYS A 46 -6.19 -0.81 -8.05
CA LYS A 46 -7.01 -0.42 -9.20
C LYS A 46 -6.37 0.69 -10.02
N GLU A 47 -5.52 1.50 -9.41
CA GLU A 47 -4.96 2.70 -10.02
C GLU A 47 -3.44 2.61 -10.10
N SER A 48 -2.86 3.07 -11.21
CA SER A 48 -1.40 3.11 -11.40
C SER A 48 -0.75 4.16 -10.49
N SER A 49 0.58 4.05 -10.29
CA SER A 49 1.33 5.11 -9.59
C SER A 49 1.24 6.46 -10.32
N ASN A 50 1.15 6.45 -11.65
CA ASN A 50 1.01 7.64 -12.49
C ASN A 50 -0.35 8.33 -12.27
N THR A 51 -1.45 7.58 -12.30
CA THR A 51 -2.79 8.11 -12.03
C THR A 51 -2.88 8.69 -10.62
N LEU A 52 -2.31 7.99 -9.64
CA LEU A 52 -2.25 8.46 -8.25
C LEU A 52 -1.42 9.74 -8.10
N TYR A 53 -0.25 9.80 -8.74
CA TYR A 53 0.60 11.00 -8.78
C TYR A 53 -0.15 12.20 -9.34
N ASN A 54 -0.75 12.05 -10.53
CA ASN A 54 -1.48 13.14 -11.18
C ASN A 54 -2.65 13.65 -10.33
N ARG A 55 -3.36 12.74 -9.64
CA ARG A 55 -4.40 13.13 -8.67
C ARG A 55 -3.83 13.97 -7.53
N LEU A 56 -2.77 13.51 -6.87
CA LEU A 56 -2.15 14.24 -5.74
C LEU A 56 -1.66 15.63 -6.16
N VAL A 57 -1.03 15.75 -7.32
CA VAL A 57 -0.60 17.05 -7.87
C VAL A 57 -1.80 17.95 -8.16
N SER A 58 -2.87 17.42 -8.76
CA SER A 58 -4.09 18.20 -9.07
C SER A 58 -4.81 18.77 -7.85
N ILE A 59 -4.62 18.15 -6.68
CA ILE A 59 -5.20 18.62 -5.41
C ILE A 59 -4.20 19.45 -4.59
N GLY A 60 -3.06 19.83 -5.19
CA GLY A 60 -2.14 20.84 -4.66
C GLY A 60 -0.88 20.29 -3.99
N PHE A 61 -0.63 18.99 -3.99
CA PHE A 61 0.60 18.43 -3.42
C PHE A 61 1.79 18.56 -4.38
N GLU A 62 2.91 19.07 -3.87
CA GLU A 62 4.21 19.07 -4.56
C GLU A 62 4.99 17.84 -4.13
N ILE A 63 4.97 16.78 -4.95
CA ILE A 63 5.62 15.49 -4.67
C ILE A 63 6.36 15.00 -5.92
N LYS A 64 7.20 13.98 -5.77
CA LYS A 64 7.83 13.29 -6.91
C LYS A 64 7.22 11.92 -7.12
N GLN A 65 7.14 11.48 -8.38
CA GLN A 65 6.53 10.20 -8.72
C GLN A 65 7.30 9.02 -8.10
N GLU A 66 8.63 9.09 -8.05
CA GLU A 66 9.50 8.08 -7.45
C GLU A 66 9.34 7.93 -5.93
N GLU A 67 8.69 8.88 -5.26
CA GLU A 67 8.42 8.82 -3.83
C GLU A 67 7.19 7.96 -3.52
N ILE A 68 6.38 7.63 -4.55
CA ILE A 68 5.14 6.86 -4.40
C ILE A 68 5.41 5.36 -4.51
N PHE A 69 5.17 4.66 -3.41
CA PHE A 69 5.32 3.21 -3.29
C PHE A 69 3.96 2.54 -3.08
N THR A 70 3.37 2.06 -4.17
CA THR A 70 2.10 1.33 -4.13
C THR A 70 2.30 -0.17 -3.95
N SER A 71 1.25 -0.89 -3.52
CA SER A 71 1.27 -2.36 -3.56
C SER A 71 1.44 -2.93 -4.98
N LEU A 72 1.14 -2.17 -6.04
CA LEU A 72 1.44 -2.56 -7.42
C LEU A 72 2.95 -2.46 -7.72
N VAL A 73 3.59 -1.34 -7.34
CA VAL A 73 5.05 -1.15 -7.45
C VAL A 73 5.80 -2.24 -6.68
N ALA A 74 5.36 -2.54 -5.46
CA ALA A 74 5.90 -3.62 -4.64
C ALA A 74 5.79 -4.98 -5.34
N THR A 75 4.62 -5.27 -5.92
CA THR A 75 4.37 -6.51 -6.67
C THR A 75 5.26 -6.59 -7.91
N LYS A 76 5.42 -5.50 -8.66
CA LYS A 76 6.32 -5.41 -9.81
C LYS A 76 7.77 -5.67 -9.43
N LYS A 77 8.27 -5.05 -8.36
CA LYS A 77 9.64 -5.29 -7.83
C LYS A 77 9.82 -6.78 -7.48
N LEU A 78 8.83 -7.40 -6.83
CA LEU A 78 8.87 -8.83 -6.50
C LEU A 78 8.93 -9.71 -7.77
N LEU A 79 8.07 -9.45 -8.75
CA LEU A 79 8.06 -10.21 -10.01
C LEU A 79 9.41 -10.11 -10.75
N LYS A 80 9.98 -8.91 -10.84
CA LYS A 80 11.30 -8.69 -11.45
C LYS A 80 12.40 -9.46 -10.71
N SER A 81 12.40 -9.43 -9.38
CA SER A 81 13.40 -10.16 -8.58
C SER A 81 13.38 -11.68 -8.79
N ARG A 82 12.22 -12.22 -9.18
CA ARG A 82 12.00 -13.65 -9.44
C ARG A 82 12.04 -14.02 -10.92
N SER A 83 12.21 -13.04 -11.81
CA SER A 83 12.09 -13.23 -13.27
C SER A 83 10.76 -13.90 -13.67
N SER A 84 9.69 -13.53 -12.96
CA SER A 84 8.36 -14.10 -13.15
C SER A 84 7.63 -13.46 -14.32
N ARG A 85 6.86 -14.26 -15.07
CA ARG A 85 5.94 -13.83 -16.11
C ARG A 85 4.51 -14.02 -15.62
N PRO A 86 3.78 -12.93 -15.30
CA PRO A 86 2.51 -13.06 -14.57
C PRO A 86 1.29 -13.18 -15.48
N LEU A 87 0.33 -13.99 -15.06
CA LEU A 87 -1.07 -13.81 -15.41
C LEU A 87 -1.67 -12.76 -14.45
N LEU A 88 -2.01 -11.58 -14.98
CA LEU A 88 -2.47 -10.43 -14.20
C LEU A 88 -4.00 -10.37 -14.11
N PHE A 89 -4.54 -10.29 -12.89
CA PHE A 89 -5.94 -9.93 -12.60
C PHE A 89 -5.97 -8.51 -12.05
N LEU A 90 -5.92 -7.53 -12.96
CA LEU A 90 -5.87 -6.11 -12.67
C LEU A 90 -6.80 -5.34 -13.62
N GLU A 91 -7.32 -4.22 -13.15
CA GLU A 91 -8.04 -3.27 -14.00
C GLU A 91 -7.08 -2.54 -14.96
N PRO A 92 -7.58 -1.98 -16.07
CA PRO A 92 -6.74 -1.38 -17.11
C PRO A 92 -5.73 -0.34 -16.63
N ASP A 93 -6.13 0.53 -15.70
CA ASP A 93 -5.21 1.55 -15.16
C ASP A 93 -4.07 0.91 -14.37
N ALA A 94 -4.37 -0.04 -13.47
CA ALA A 94 -3.35 -0.78 -12.74
C ALA A 94 -2.41 -1.61 -13.64
N LEU A 95 -2.84 -2.03 -14.84
CA LEU A 95 -1.97 -2.73 -15.80
C LEU A 95 -0.86 -1.83 -16.36
N GLU A 96 -1.04 -0.51 -16.39
CA GLU A 96 -0.01 0.45 -16.82
C GLU A 96 1.29 0.26 -16.01
N GLU A 97 1.17 -0.03 -14.72
CA GLU A 97 2.30 -0.28 -13.82
C GLU A 97 3.16 -1.47 -14.27
N PHE A 98 2.59 -2.44 -14.99
CA PHE A 98 3.26 -3.68 -15.41
C PHE A 98 3.57 -3.73 -16.91
N ALA A 99 3.41 -2.61 -17.64
CA ALA A 99 3.53 -2.57 -19.10
C ALA A 99 4.91 -3.01 -19.65
N ASP A 100 5.96 -2.93 -18.84
CA ASP A 100 7.33 -3.35 -19.16
C ASP A 100 7.63 -4.82 -18.78
N LEU A 101 6.66 -5.57 -18.26
CA LEU A 101 6.84 -6.99 -17.92
C LEU A 101 6.42 -7.90 -19.08
N ASP A 102 7.20 -8.96 -19.30
CA ASP A 102 6.80 -10.06 -20.16
C ASP A 102 5.68 -10.88 -19.49
N CYS A 103 4.50 -10.86 -20.10
CA CYS A 103 3.33 -11.64 -19.66
C CYS A 103 3.06 -12.86 -20.56
N SER A 104 3.94 -13.17 -21.51
CA SER A 104 3.81 -14.35 -22.37
C SER A 104 4.12 -15.63 -21.59
N ASN A 105 3.42 -16.73 -21.92
CA ASN A 105 3.60 -18.04 -21.28
C ASN A 105 3.73 -17.94 -19.74
N PRO A 106 2.67 -17.46 -19.05
CA PRO A 106 2.75 -17.07 -17.65
C PRO A 106 3.12 -18.26 -16.75
N ASN A 107 4.04 -18.01 -15.82
CA ASN A 107 4.52 -18.95 -14.81
C ASN A 107 4.21 -18.49 -13.38
N SER A 108 3.41 -17.43 -13.25
CA SER A 108 2.96 -16.88 -11.98
C SER A 108 1.58 -16.26 -12.14
N VAL A 109 0.88 -16.06 -11.04
CA VAL A 109 -0.44 -15.43 -10.98
C VAL A 109 -0.39 -14.28 -10.01
N VAL A 110 -0.90 -13.12 -10.43
CA VAL A 110 -1.06 -11.94 -9.58
C VAL A 110 -2.53 -11.57 -9.50
N ILE A 111 -3.06 -11.50 -8.29
CA ILE A 111 -4.46 -11.12 -8.05
C ILE A 111 -4.54 -9.79 -7.31
N GLY A 112 -5.04 -8.78 -8.01
CA GLY A 112 -5.62 -7.58 -7.45
C GLY A 112 -7.15 -7.59 -7.55
N LEU A 113 -7.80 -6.47 -7.23
CA LEU A 113 -9.24 -6.31 -7.48
C LEU A 113 -9.47 -6.04 -8.97
N SER A 114 -9.98 -7.04 -9.70
CA SER A 114 -10.38 -6.88 -11.10
C SER A 114 -11.69 -7.59 -11.40
N PRO A 115 -12.84 -6.95 -11.11
CA PRO A 115 -14.16 -7.51 -11.41
C PRO A 115 -14.29 -7.94 -12.88
N SER A 116 -13.67 -7.21 -13.81
CA SER A 116 -13.68 -7.53 -15.24
C SER A 116 -12.95 -8.84 -15.59
N SER A 117 -11.97 -9.24 -14.76
CA SER A 117 -11.17 -10.45 -14.95
C SER A 117 -11.66 -11.67 -14.16
N PHE A 118 -12.60 -11.50 -13.23
CA PHE A 118 -13.05 -12.58 -12.36
C PHE A 118 -14.14 -13.45 -13.01
N ASN A 119 -13.73 -14.19 -14.04
CA ASN A 119 -14.55 -15.19 -14.72
C ASN A 119 -13.93 -16.59 -14.60
N TYR A 120 -14.75 -17.61 -14.83
CA TYR A 120 -14.39 -19.02 -14.64
C TYR A 120 -13.17 -19.44 -15.48
N ASP A 121 -13.12 -19.03 -16.75
CA ASP A 121 -12.05 -19.42 -17.67
C ASP A 121 -10.69 -18.86 -17.23
N LYS A 122 -10.64 -17.58 -16.86
CA LYS A 122 -9.40 -16.95 -16.39
C LYS A 122 -8.97 -17.51 -15.04
N LEU A 123 -9.91 -17.80 -14.14
CA LEU A 123 -9.62 -18.48 -12.87
C LEU A 123 -9.07 -19.90 -13.07
N ASN A 124 -9.56 -20.65 -14.08
CA ASN A 124 -9.00 -21.96 -14.40
C ASN A 124 -7.59 -21.89 -14.99
N GLN A 125 -7.26 -20.84 -15.75
CA GLN A 125 -5.88 -20.59 -16.18
C GLN A 125 -4.98 -20.33 -14.97
N ALA A 126 -5.42 -19.47 -14.04
CA ALA A 126 -4.70 -19.22 -12.81
C ALA A 126 -4.48 -20.50 -11.99
N TYR A 127 -5.54 -21.28 -11.77
CA TYR A 127 -5.47 -22.58 -11.10
C TYR A 127 -4.41 -23.48 -11.74
N SER A 128 -4.43 -23.64 -13.07
CA SER A 128 -3.50 -24.50 -13.80
C SER A 128 -2.03 -24.07 -13.63
N ILE A 129 -1.77 -22.76 -13.66
CA ILE A 129 -0.42 -22.20 -13.43
C ILE A 129 0.04 -22.49 -12.00
N ILE A 130 -0.84 -22.26 -11.02
CA ILE A 130 -0.52 -22.46 -9.60
C ILE A 130 -0.27 -23.95 -9.32
N GLU A 131 -1.12 -24.86 -9.82
CA GLU A 131 -0.94 -26.30 -9.69
C GLU A 131 0.41 -26.76 -10.25
N SER A 132 0.79 -26.22 -11.40
CA SER A 132 2.07 -26.51 -12.07
C SER A 132 3.32 -25.98 -11.34
N GLY A 133 3.15 -25.35 -10.17
CA GLY A 133 4.26 -24.83 -9.37
C GLY A 133 4.51 -23.34 -9.54
N GLY A 134 3.67 -22.64 -10.30
CA GLY A 134 3.80 -21.20 -10.50
C GLY A 134 3.58 -20.40 -9.22
N ASP A 135 4.24 -19.24 -9.16
CA ASP A 135 4.10 -18.32 -8.04
C ASP A 135 2.66 -17.82 -7.91
N PHE A 136 2.13 -17.79 -6.69
CA PHE A 136 0.81 -17.24 -6.41
C PHE A 136 0.93 -15.99 -5.54
N ILE A 137 0.62 -14.83 -6.13
CA ILE A 137 0.78 -13.52 -5.50
C ILE A 137 -0.59 -12.84 -5.39
N ALA A 138 -0.92 -12.34 -4.21
CA ALA A 138 -2.07 -11.50 -3.96
C ALA A 138 -1.60 -10.10 -3.57
N ILE A 139 -2.10 -9.06 -4.24
CA ILE A 139 -1.78 -7.68 -3.87
C ILE A 139 -2.32 -7.39 -2.47
N HIS A 140 -3.58 -7.80 -2.22
CA HIS A 140 -4.20 -7.81 -0.90
C HIS A 140 -5.35 -8.84 -0.86
N LYS A 141 -5.81 -9.19 0.34
CA LYS A 141 -6.90 -10.17 0.58
C LYS A 141 -8.14 -9.52 1.20
N ALA A 142 -8.46 -8.29 0.82
CA ALA A 142 -9.63 -7.61 1.40
C ALA A 142 -10.90 -8.42 1.11
N ARG A 143 -11.71 -8.65 2.16
CA ARG A 143 -12.98 -9.39 2.06
C ARG A 143 -14.00 -8.62 1.23
N TYR A 144 -14.05 -7.31 1.42
CA TYR A 144 -14.96 -6.38 0.77
C TYR A 144 -14.31 -5.00 0.66
N TYR A 145 -14.90 -4.14 -0.17
CA TYR A 145 -14.63 -2.70 -0.19
C TYR A 145 -15.96 -1.93 -0.21
N LYS A 146 -15.91 -0.68 0.22
CA LYS A 146 -17.07 0.22 0.23
C LYS A 146 -17.06 1.09 -1.02
N THR A 147 -18.18 1.16 -1.72
CA THR A 147 -18.43 2.19 -2.76
C THR A 147 -19.36 3.26 -2.20
N SER A 148 -19.60 4.32 -2.98
CA SER A 148 -20.57 5.35 -2.61
C SER A 148 -22.00 4.81 -2.46
N LYS A 149 -22.29 3.64 -3.03
CA LYS A 149 -23.63 3.03 -3.04
C LYS A 149 -23.72 1.80 -2.13
N ASN A 150 -22.74 0.89 -2.23
CA ASN A 150 -22.87 -0.48 -1.74
C ASN A 150 -21.59 -0.97 -1.04
N MET A 151 -21.70 -2.08 -0.31
CA MET A 151 -20.56 -2.93 0.02
C MET A 151 -20.37 -3.95 -1.10
N GLU A 152 -19.15 -4.09 -1.61
CA GLU A 152 -18.83 -4.95 -2.75
C GLU A 152 -17.70 -5.92 -2.41
N LEU A 153 -17.62 -7.05 -3.11
CA LEU A 153 -16.62 -8.09 -2.86
C LEU A 153 -15.22 -7.59 -3.20
N GLY A 154 -14.28 -7.78 -2.28
CA GLY A 154 -12.86 -7.56 -2.55
C GLY A 154 -12.24 -8.77 -3.26
N PRO A 155 -10.95 -8.70 -3.62
CA PRO A 155 -10.27 -9.82 -4.27
C PRO A 155 -10.09 -11.04 -3.37
N GLY A 156 -10.28 -10.89 -2.05
CA GLY A 156 -9.99 -11.92 -1.06
C GLY A 156 -10.74 -13.23 -1.28
N CYS A 157 -12.00 -13.20 -1.74
CA CYS A 157 -12.74 -14.44 -2.01
C CYS A 157 -12.15 -15.22 -3.20
N PHE A 158 -11.69 -14.54 -4.25
CA PHE A 158 -11.04 -15.17 -5.40
C PHE A 158 -9.67 -15.72 -5.05
N VAL A 159 -8.89 -14.97 -4.25
CA VAL A 159 -7.60 -15.42 -3.73
C VAL A 159 -7.79 -16.68 -2.87
N VAL A 160 -8.66 -16.61 -1.86
CA VAL A 160 -8.90 -17.72 -0.93
C VAL A 160 -9.50 -18.93 -1.64
N GLY A 161 -10.38 -18.72 -2.63
CA GLY A 161 -10.90 -19.81 -3.46
C GLY A 161 -9.80 -20.57 -4.20
N LEU A 162 -8.84 -19.87 -4.81
CA LEU A 162 -7.69 -20.50 -5.45
C LEU A 162 -6.73 -21.14 -4.44
N GLU A 163 -6.50 -20.52 -3.29
CA GLU A 163 -5.71 -21.13 -2.21
C GLU A 163 -6.33 -22.45 -1.72
N TYR A 164 -7.66 -22.47 -1.59
CA TYR A 164 -8.42 -23.65 -1.19
C TYR A 164 -8.30 -24.75 -2.24
N SER A 165 -8.53 -24.42 -3.51
CA SER A 165 -8.52 -25.40 -4.61
C SER A 165 -7.14 -26.01 -4.86
N THR A 166 -6.06 -25.23 -4.68
CA THR A 166 -4.68 -25.66 -4.98
C THR A 166 -3.92 -26.16 -3.75
N GLY A 167 -4.42 -25.90 -2.55
CA GLY A 167 -3.68 -26.10 -1.30
C GLY A 167 -2.46 -25.18 -1.12
N LYS A 168 -2.17 -24.28 -2.08
CA LYS A 168 -1.03 -23.37 -2.04
C LYS A 168 -1.43 -22.01 -1.51
N LYS A 169 -0.66 -21.48 -0.55
CA LYS A 169 -0.88 -20.14 0.02
C LYS A 169 -0.31 -19.06 -0.88
N SER A 170 -1.08 -17.99 -1.09
CA SER A 170 -0.59 -16.83 -1.83
C SER A 170 0.33 -15.96 -0.97
N THR A 171 1.35 -15.40 -1.60
CA THR A 171 2.20 -14.35 -1.02
C THR A 171 1.46 -13.02 -1.09
N VAL A 172 1.27 -12.35 0.06
CA VAL A 172 0.63 -11.02 0.13
C VAL A 172 1.69 -9.93 0.09
N VAL A 173 1.54 -8.96 -0.80
CA VAL A 173 2.60 -7.95 -1.05
C VAL A 173 2.27 -6.56 -0.50
N GLY A 174 1.02 -6.23 -0.16
CA GLY A 174 0.66 -4.93 0.44
C GLY A 174 0.98 -4.80 1.94
N LYS A 175 0.78 -3.59 2.50
CA LYS A 175 0.72 -3.36 3.96
C LYS A 175 -0.32 -4.30 4.60
N PRO A 176 -0.11 -4.86 5.80
CA PRO A 176 1.02 -4.65 6.71
C PRO A 176 2.20 -5.61 6.49
N SER A 177 2.35 -6.25 5.32
CA SER A 177 3.36 -7.31 5.16
C SER A 177 4.80 -6.81 5.37
N ARG A 178 5.63 -7.61 6.03
CA ARG A 178 7.07 -7.33 6.16
C ARG A 178 7.74 -7.14 4.81
N SER A 179 7.36 -7.92 3.80
CA SER A 179 7.89 -7.79 2.45
C SER A 179 7.61 -6.42 1.83
N PHE A 180 6.44 -5.83 2.09
CA PHE A 180 6.12 -4.48 1.63
C PHE A 180 7.10 -3.49 2.25
N TYR A 181 7.16 -3.45 3.58
CA TYR A 181 7.98 -2.48 4.29
C TYR A 181 9.48 -2.67 3.99
N GLN A 182 9.97 -3.91 3.90
CA GLN A 182 11.37 -4.18 3.54
C GLN A 182 11.75 -3.54 2.20
N LEU A 183 10.89 -3.64 1.18
CA LEU A 183 11.17 -3.03 -0.13
C LEU A 183 11.26 -1.49 -0.06
N VAL A 184 10.52 -0.85 0.85
CA VAL A 184 10.56 0.61 1.03
C VAL A 184 11.78 1.03 1.86
N ILE A 185 12.11 0.24 2.89
CA ILE A 185 13.27 0.48 3.75
C ILE A 185 14.58 0.30 2.96
N ASP A 186 14.67 -0.73 2.12
CA ASP A 186 15.83 -0.96 1.23
C ASP A 186 16.00 0.19 0.22
N ASP A 187 14.89 0.77 -0.25
CA ASP A 187 14.88 1.92 -1.16
C ASP A 187 15.35 3.22 -0.47
N LEU A 188 15.04 3.38 0.82
CA LEU A 188 15.47 4.51 1.66
C LEU A 188 16.90 4.35 2.20
N GLY A 189 17.44 3.14 2.27
CA GLY A 189 18.77 2.87 2.83
C GLY A 189 18.86 3.09 4.35
N VAL A 190 17.76 2.87 5.07
CA VAL A 190 17.66 3.06 6.54
C VAL A 190 17.32 1.74 7.24
N SER A 191 17.27 1.73 8.58
CA SER A 191 16.75 0.61 9.37
C SER A 191 15.31 0.85 9.80
N PHE A 192 14.55 -0.21 10.11
CA PHE A 192 13.16 -0.06 10.59
C PHE A 192 13.04 0.87 11.81
N GLU A 193 13.97 0.77 12.76
CA GLU A 193 13.97 1.58 14.00
C GLU A 193 14.17 3.09 13.76
N ASP A 194 14.67 3.47 12.57
CA ASP A 194 14.90 4.85 12.18
C ASP A 194 13.67 5.48 11.50
N VAL A 195 12.56 4.76 11.37
CA VAL A 195 11.43 5.15 10.52
C VAL A 195 10.15 5.34 11.33
N VAL A 196 9.39 6.37 10.97
CA VAL A 196 8.01 6.57 11.44
C VAL A 196 7.04 6.28 10.30
N MET A 197 6.05 5.43 10.55
CA MET A 197 4.88 5.23 9.70
C MET A 197 3.73 6.12 10.16
N ILE A 198 3.18 6.97 9.28
CA ILE A 198 2.00 7.80 9.55
C ILE A 198 0.83 7.26 8.74
N GLY A 199 -0.28 6.90 9.38
CA GLY A 199 -1.45 6.38 8.67
C GLY A 199 -2.76 6.49 9.43
N ASP A 200 -3.85 6.06 8.80
CA ASP A 200 -5.23 6.16 9.32
C ASP A 200 -5.77 4.80 9.82
N SER A 201 -5.04 3.71 9.55
CA SER A 201 -5.45 2.34 9.84
C SER A 201 -4.53 1.69 10.86
N VAL A 202 -5.05 1.38 12.06
CA VAL A 202 -4.27 0.62 13.05
C VAL A 202 -3.81 -0.73 12.50
N THR A 203 -4.68 -1.43 11.78
CA THR A 203 -4.37 -2.78 11.30
C THR A 203 -3.41 -2.80 10.11
N ASP A 204 -3.54 -1.84 9.19
CA ASP A 204 -2.73 -1.83 7.96
C ASP A 204 -1.42 -1.06 8.15
N ASP A 205 -1.46 0.07 8.88
CA ASP A 205 -0.35 1.01 8.98
C ASP A 205 0.41 0.86 10.30
N CYS A 206 -0.28 0.94 11.44
CA CYS A 206 0.40 1.05 12.74
C CYS A 206 0.94 -0.29 13.25
N LEU A 207 0.09 -1.30 13.41
CA LEU A 207 0.49 -2.57 14.03
C LEU A 207 1.60 -3.26 13.24
N GLY A 208 1.46 -3.32 11.92
CA GLY A 208 2.50 -3.86 11.04
C GLY A 208 3.82 -3.11 11.14
N ALA A 209 3.78 -1.78 11.33
CA ALA A 209 4.98 -0.99 11.50
C ALA A 209 5.66 -1.25 12.85
N ILE A 210 4.87 -1.23 13.94
CA ILE A 210 5.33 -1.49 15.31
C ILE A 210 5.95 -2.87 15.45
N GLU A 211 5.33 -3.92 14.90
CA GLU A 211 5.85 -5.29 14.92
C GLU A 211 7.23 -5.42 14.25
N LEU A 212 7.55 -4.51 13.32
CA LEU A 212 8.83 -4.47 12.61
C LEU A 212 9.86 -3.55 13.26
N GLY A 213 9.51 -2.90 14.37
CA GLY A 213 10.37 -1.98 15.12
C GLY A 213 10.31 -0.52 14.65
N MET A 214 9.43 -0.19 13.70
CA MET A 214 9.19 1.21 13.32
C MET A 214 8.38 1.92 14.41
N GLN A 215 8.56 3.23 14.50
CA GLN A 215 7.63 4.10 15.21
C GLN A 215 6.35 4.27 14.35
N ALA A 216 5.20 4.47 14.98
CA ALA A 216 3.94 4.64 14.27
C ALA A 216 3.16 5.83 14.81
N ILE A 217 2.53 6.59 13.91
CA ILE A 217 1.59 7.64 14.20
C ILE A 217 0.26 7.31 13.55
N LEU A 218 -0.81 7.38 14.34
CA LEU A 218 -2.18 7.22 13.86
C LEU A 218 -2.85 8.58 13.71
N VAL A 219 -3.57 8.79 12.60
CA VAL A 219 -4.42 9.99 12.41
C VAL A 219 -5.90 9.62 12.39
N LYS A 220 -6.76 10.51 12.91
CA LYS A 220 -8.20 10.24 13.07
C LYS A 220 -9.06 10.56 11.84
N THR A 221 -8.45 10.95 10.72
CA THR A 221 -9.16 11.46 9.54
C THR A 221 -9.77 10.39 8.63
N GLY A 222 -9.36 9.12 8.76
CA GLY A 222 -9.77 8.05 7.87
C GLY A 222 -10.47 6.88 8.56
N LYS A 223 -9.86 5.69 8.52
CA LYS A 223 -10.41 4.41 9.03
C LYS A 223 -10.46 4.31 10.56
N TYR A 224 -9.83 5.25 11.27
CA TYR A 224 -9.81 5.33 12.73
C TYR A 224 -11.20 5.10 13.36
N LYS A 225 -11.19 4.39 14.48
CA LYS A 225 -12.34 4.23 15.38
C LYS A 225 -11.93 4.48 16.82
N ALA A 226 -12.86 4.96 17.64
CA ALA A 226 -12.61 5.10 19.07
C ALA A 226 -12.14 3.77 19.70
N GLY A 227 -11.04 3.81 20.44
CA GLY A 227 -10.34 2.65 21.01
C GLY A 227 -9.10 2.23 20.21
N ASP A 228 -8.94 2.67 18.96
CA ASP A 228 -7.76 2.39 18.15
C ASP A 228 -6.47 3.03 18.74
N GLU A 229 -6.61 4.17 19.42
CA GLU A 229 -5.53 4.87 20.13
C GLU A 229 -4.91 4.03 21.26
N LEU A 230 -5.60 3.00 21.76
CA LEU A 230 -5.05 2.07 22.75
C LEU A 230 -3.98 1.15 22.15
N GLN A 231 -4.00 0.96 20.83
CA GLN A 231 -3.05 0.13 20.08
C GLN A 231 -1.93 0.97 19.44
N CYS A 232 -2.17 2.26 19.19
CA CYS A 232 -1.18 3.21 18.70
C CYS A 232 -1.26 4.51 19.51
N PRO A 233 -0.54 4.63 20.65
CA PRO A 233 -0.70 5.76 21.57
C PRO A 233 -0.38 7.13 20.97
N ASP A 234 0.56 7.18 20.01
CA ASP A 234 0.90 8.39 19.26
C ASP A 234 -0.18 8.68 18.21
N THR A 235 -1.37 9.09 18.69
CA THR A 235 -2.54 9.40 17.86
C THR A 235 -2.81 10.91 17.81
N PHE A 236 -3.04 11.44 16.61
CA PHE A 236 -3.33 12.86 16.37
C PHE A 236 -4.65 13.04 15.61
N ASP A 237 -5.26 14.21 15.72
CA ASP A 237 -6.54 14.48 15.08
C ASP A 237 -6.44 14.49 13.54
N ASP A 238 -5.33 14.97 12.99
CA ASP A 238 -5.05 15.02 11.55
C ASP A 238 -3.54 14.94 11.25
N PHE A 239 -3.21 14.81 9.96
CA PHE A 239 -1.82 14.78 9.49
C PHE A 239 -1.03 16.05 9.86
N ALA A 240 -1.65 17.23 9.77
CA ALA A 240 -0.99 18.49 10.09
C ALA A 240 -0.52 18.53 11.56
N SER A 241 -1.36 18.06 12.49
CA SER A 241 -1.05 17.95 13.91
C SER A 241 0.09 16.97 14.19
N ALA A 242 0.15 15.86 13.44
CA ALA A 242 1.26 14.91 13.51
C ALA A 242 2.59 15.53 13.04
N VAL A 243 2.57 16.28 11.93
CA VAL A 243 3.75 17.00 11.43
C VAL A 243 4.25 18.01 12.46
N GLU A 244 3.35 18.79 13.09
CA GLU A 244 3.74 19.73 14.14
C GLU A 244 4.45 19.07 15.32
N HIS A 245 4.08 17.85 15.67
CA HIS A 245 4.76 17.08 16.70
C HIS A 245 6.15 16.63 16.22
N LEU A 246 6.24 16.02 15.03
CA LEU A 246 7.48 15.49 14.47
C LEU A 246 8.58 16.55 14.32
N VAL A 247 8.25 17.72 13.79
CA VAL A 247 9.24 18.79 13.57
C VAL A 247 9.76 19.42 14.88
N ARG A 248 9.11 19.16 16.02
CA ARG A 248 9.59 19.58 17.35
C ARG A 248 10.55 18.57 17.97
N LEU A 249 10.62 17.34 17.44
CA LEU A 249 11.60 16.35 17.86
C LEU A 249 12.98 16.82 17.40
N LYS A 250 13.86 17.12 18.36
CA LYS A 250 15.25 17.46 18.04
C LYS A 250 16.01 16.18 17.67
N PRO A 251 16.85 16.17 16.62
CA PRO A 251 17.82 15.10 16.45
C PRO A 251 18.75 15.07 17.67
N GLU A 252 19.04 13.86 18.17
CA GLU A 252 20.03 13.64 19.24
C GLU A 252 21.45 14.05 18.79
#